data_AF-A0A3B5MHZ6-F1
#
_entry.id   AF-A0A3B5MHZ6-F1
#
_cell.length_a   1.000
_cell.length_b   1.000
_cell.length_c   1.000
_cell.angle_alpha   90.00
_cell.angle_beta   90.00
_cell.angle_gamma   90.00
#
_symmetry.space_group_name_H-M   'P 1'
#
loop_
_entity.id
_entity.type
_entity.pdbx_description
1 polymer ?
#
loop_
_entity_poly.entity_id
_entity_poly.type
_entity_poly.pdbx_seq_one_letter_code
_entity_poly.pdbx_strand_id
1 'polypeptide(L)'
;LLTLIIFHLTLYFERPKTHCEHHRDSVQTSSDGFPPPGAYIPQCDQNGLYLPEQCHGSTGHCWCVNSSGQERAGTRTRPGSPRVDCRTGETPNMDFIGKLT
;
A
#
# COMPACT_ATOMS: atom_id res chain seq x y z
N LEU A 1 -17.19 -36.07 13.76
CA LEU A 1 -16.09 -35.62 14.64
C LEU A 1 -14.88 -35.11 13.86
N LEU A 2 -14.31 -35.87 12.91
CA LEU A 2 -13.19 -35.41 12.06
C LEU A 2 -13.48 -34.11 11.28
N THR A 3 -14.69 -33.96 10.73
CA THR A 3 -15.11 -32.72 10.03
C THR A 3 -15.26 -31.52 10.97
N LEU A 4 -15.67 -31.74 12.22
CA LEU A 4 -15.73 -30.70 13.25
C LEU A 4 -14.34 -30.29 13.73
N ILE A 5 -13.40 -31.23 13.84
CA ILE A 5 -11.98 -30.93 14.14
C ILE A 5 -11.34 -30.17 12.99
N ILE A 6 -11.61 -30.54 11.74
CA ILE A 6 -11.15 -29.78 10.56
C ILE A 6 -11.76 -28.37 10.58
N PHE A 7 -13.06 -28.22 10.83
CA PHE A 7 -13.71 -26.91 10.91
C PHE A 7 -13.16 -26.05 12.07
N HIS A 8 -12.90 -26.65 13.24
CA HIS A 8 -12.25 -26.00 14.38
C HIS A 8 -10.79 -25.64 14.09
N LEU A 9 -10.06 -26.44 13.32
CA LEU A 9 -8.68 -26.13 12.92
C LEU A 9 -8.64 -25.06 11.82
N THR A 10 -9.61 -25.04 10.89
CA THR A 10 -9.70 -24.03 9.83
C THR A 10 -10.14 -22.66 10.34
N LEU A 11 -10.96 -22.60 11.39
CA LEU A 11 -11.38 -21.33 12.02
C LEU A 11 -10.32 -20.71 12.96
N TYR A 12 -9.29 -21.48 13.33
CA TYR A 12 -8.25 -21.03 14.27
C TYR A 12 -6.90 -20.72 13.60
N PHE A 13 -6.80 -20.85 12.27
CA PHE A 13 -5.56 -20.61 11.52
C PHE A 13 -5.60 -19.32 10.67
N GLU A 14 -6.64 -18.48 10.80
CA GLU A 14 -6.58 -17.16 10.20
C GLU A 14 -5.57 -16.30 10.98
N ARG A 15 -4.42 -16.03 10.34
CA ARG A 15 -3.41 -15.15 10.88
C ARG A 15 -4.06 -13.81 11.26
N PRO A 16 -3.80 -13.26 12.46
CA PRO A 16 -4.28 -11.93 12.81
C PRO A 16 -3.87 -10.92 11.74
N LYS A 17 -4.83 -10.12 11.28
CA LYS A 17 -4.59 -9.09 10.28
C LYS A 17 -3.69 -8.01 10.86
N THR A 18 -2.74 -7.57 10.06
CA THR A 18 -1.86 -6.44 10.32
C THR A 18 -2.57 -5.11 10.09
N HIS A 19 -1.90 -4.02 10.43
CA HIS A 19 -2.44 -2.68 10.24
C HIS A 19 -2.74 -2.37 8.76
N CYS A 20 -1.86 -2.77 7.83
CA CYS A 20 -2.10 -2.55 6.40
C CYS A 20 -3.28 -3.38 5.88
N GLU A 21 -3.35 -4.66 6.27
CA GLU A 21 -4.45 -5.54 5.87
C GLU A 21 -5.81 -5.04 6.39
N HIS A 22 -5.87 -4.62 7.66
CA HIS A 22 -7.08 -4.01 8.21
C HIS A 22 -7.48 -2.73 7.48
N HIS A 23 -6.52 -1.86 7.14
CA HIS A 23 -6.79 -0.65 6.38
C HIS A 23 -7.31 -0.98 4.98
N ARG A 24 -6.67 -1.92 4.27
CA ARG A 24 -7.13 -2.39 2.95
C ARG A 24 -8.57 -2.85 2.98
N ASP A 25 -8.90 -3.72 3.93
CA ASP A 25 -10.23 -4.32 4.02
C ASP A 25 -11.28 -3.26 4.39
N SER A 26 -10.94 -2.29 5.24
CA SER A 26 -11.83 -1.18 5.62
C SER A 26 -12.22 -0.27 4.45
N VAL A 27 -11.40 -0.21 3.40
CA VAL A 27 -11.68 0.56 2.19
C VAL A 27 -12.53 -0.25 1.20
N GLN A 28 -12.43 -1.58 1.24
CA GLN A 28 -13.13 -2.48 0.32
C GLN A 28 -14.56 -2.83 0.78
N THR A 29 -14.96 -2.48 2.00
CA THR A 29 -16.29 -2.73 2.55
C THR A 29 -17.36 -1.80 1.99
N SER A 30 -17.67 -1.91 0.70
CA SER A 30 -19.00 -1.54 0.18
C SER A 30 -19.92 -2.77 0.18
N SER A 31 -21.23 -2.55 0.02
CA SER A 31 -22.24 -3.62 -0.06
C SER A 31 -21.93 -4.67 -1.14
N ASP A 32 -21.19 -4.27 -2.18
CA ASP A 32 -20.86 -5.12 -3.32
C ASP A 32 -19.45 -5.72 -3.21
N GLY A 33 -18.73 -5.46 -2.11
CA GLY A 33 -17.35 -5.94 -1.90
C GLY A 33 -16.30 -5.21 -2.74
N PHE A 34 -16.67 -4.10 -3.39
CA PHE A 34 -15.77 -3.28 -4.18
C PHE A 34 -15.43 -1.98 -3.45
N PRO A 35 -14.19 -1.49 -3.54
CA PRO A 35 -13.84 -0.17 -3.03
C PRO A 35 -14.64 0.93 -3.78
N PRO A 36 -15.01 2.03 -3.12
CA PRO A 36 -15.64 3.17 -3.79
C PRO A 36 -14.81 3.64 -4.99
N PRO A 37 -15.43 4.10 -6.09
CA PRO A 37 -14.70 4.63 -7.23
C PRO A 37 -13.75 5.76 -6.80
N GLY A 38 -12.47 5.62 -7.17
CA GLY A 38 -11.46 6.60 -6.82
C GLY A 38 -10.93 6.51 -5.38
N ALA A 39 -11.31 5.48 -4.61
CA ALA A 39 -10.73 5.24 -3.30
C ALA A 39 -9.29 4.73 -3.38
N TYR A 40 -8.48 5.15 -2.42
CA TYR A 40 -7.13 4.65 -2.23
C TYR A 40 -7.14 3.35 -1.44
N ILE A 41 -6.64 2.29 -2.05
CA ILE A 41 -6.45 0.99 -1.41
C ILE A 41 -4.96 0.86 -1.06
N PRO A 42 -4.59 0.71 0.22
CA PRO A 42 -3.20 0.54 0.59
C PRO A 42 -2.64 -0.78 0.05
N GLN A 43 -1.44 -0.69 -0.51
CA GLN A 43 -0.63 -1.84 -0.87
C GLN A 43 0.11 -2.40 0.34
N CYS A 44 0.06 -3.72 0.50
CA CYS A 44 0.75 -4.45 1.56
C CYS A 44 1.68 -5.50 0.94
N ASP A 45 2.79 -5.80 1.60
CA ASP A 45 3.68 -6.90 1.26
C ASP A 45 3.11 -8.27 1.68
N GLN A 46 3.86 -9.34 1.40
CA GLN A 46 3.48 -10.72 1.77
C GLN A 46 3.34 -10.95 3.29
N ASN A 47 3.93 -10.09 4.12
CA ASN A 47 3.86 -10.17 5.57
C ASN A 47 2.73 -9.27 6.14
N GLY A 48 2.02 -8.54 5.29
CA GLY A 48 1.00 -7.56 5.66
C GLY A 48 1.58 -6.21 6.12
N LEU A 49 2.86 -5.94 5.91
CA LEU A 49 3.42 -4.62 6.15
C LEU A 49 3.10 -3.68 4.98
N TYR A 50 3.02 -2.38 5.23
CA TYR A 50 2.90 -1.41 4.14
C TYR A 50 4.11 -1.51 3.21
N LEU A 51 3.88 -1.45 1.90
CA LEU A 51 4.98 -1.23 0.99
C LEU A 51 5.56 0.18 1.26
N PRO A 52 6.89 0.36 1.23
CA PRO A 52 7.48 1.68 1.46
C PRO A 52 6.98 2.72 0.46
N GLU A 53 6.65 2.30 -0.76
CA GLU A 53 6.02 3.12 -1.79
C GLU A 53 4.56 2.72 -1.95
N GLN A 54 3.66 3.69 -1.81
CA GLN A 54 2.23 3.53 -2.05
C GLN A 54 1.83 4.33 -3.27
N CYS A 55 0.88 3.80 -4.05
CA CYS A 55 0.36 4.48 -5.24
C CYS A 55 -1.15 4.54 -5.24
N HIS A 56 -1.72 5.68 -5.55
CA HIS A 56 -3.15 5.81 -5.77
C HIS A 56 -3.49 5.39 -7.21
N GLY A 57 -4.10 4.21 -7.37
CA GLY A 57 -4.38 3.64 -8.68
C GLY A 57 -5.25 4.53 -9.59
N SER A 58 -6.20 5.28 -9.01
CA SER A 58 -7.13 6.12 -9.78
C SER A 58 -6.52 7.46 -10.22
N THR A 59 -5.67 8.08 -9.39
CA THR A 59 -5.03 9.37 -9.73
C THR A 59 -3.61 9.22 -10.24
N GLY A 60 -3.02 8.02 -10.20
CA GLY A 60 -1.64 7.72 -10.58
C GLY A 60 -0.56 8.38 -9.73
N HIS A 61 -0.91 8.97 -8.58
CA HIS A 61 0.07 9.58 -7.68
C HIS A 61 0.75 8.50 -6.83
N CYS A 62 2.02 8.66 -6.50
CA CYS A 62 2.74 7.76 -5.60
C CYS A 62 3.48 8.55 -4.50
N TRP A 63 3.65 7.96 -3.32
CA TRP A 63 4.34 8.57 -2.19
C TRP A 63 5.01 7.51 -1.32
N CYS A 64 5.96 7.92 -0.47
CA CYS A 64 6.57 7.04 0.50
C CYS A 64 5.79 7.05 1.81
N VAL A 65 5.71 5.90 2.47
CA VAL A 65 5.10 5.77 3.80
C VAL A 65 6.09 5.21 4.82
N ASN A 66 5.81 5.44 6.11
CA ASN A 66 6.48 4.75 7.22
C ASN A 66 5.80 3.39 7.52
N SER A 67 6.27 2.68 8.55
CA SER A 67 5.73 1.37 8.96
C SER A 67 4.26 1.41 9.42
N SER A 68 3.72 2.57 9.82
CA SER A 68 2.30 2.75 10.14
C SER A 68 1.46 3.14 8.92
N GLY A 69 2.04 3.26 7.72
CA GLY A 69 1.34 3.63 6.49
C GLY A 69 1.14 5.14 6.33
N GLN A 70 1.82 5.95 7.13
CA GLN A 70 1.71 7.40 7.11
C GLN A 70 2.63 8.01 6.05
N GLU A 71 2.10 8.88 5.19
CA GLU A 71 2.85 9.57 4.13
C GLU A 71 4.03 10.37 4.71
N ARG A 72 5.19 10.21 4.10
CA ARG A 72 6.38 11.03 4.36
C ARG A 72 6.28 12.33 3.56
N ALA A 73 6.38 13.47 4.25
CA ALA A 73 6.29 14.77 3.62
C ALA A 73 7.29 14.94 2.46
N GLY A 74 6.85 15.56 1.36
CA GLY A 74 7.68 15.83 0.18
C GLY A 74 7.93 14.64 -0.75
N THR A 75 7.37 13.46 -0.46
CA THR A 75 7.61 12.26 -1.30
C THR A 75 6.54 12.00 -2.36
N ARG A 76 5.44 12.77 -2.34
CA ARG A 76 4.33 12.58 -3.27
C ARG A 76 4.64 13.11 -4.66
N THR A 77 4.49 12.23 -5.65
CA THR A 77 4.81 12.44 -7.05
C THR A 77 3.56 12.37 -7.91
N ARG A 78 3.55 13.12 -9.01
CA ARG A 78 2.47 13.12 -10.00
C ARG A 78 2.60 11.92 -10.95
N PRO A 79 1.53 11.53 -11.65
CA PRO A 79 1.61 10.54 -12.72
C PRO A 79 2.68 10.91 -13.74
N GLY A 80 3.53 9.94 -14.11
CA GLY A 80 4.60 10.13 -15.09
C GLY A 80 5.83 10.89 -14.58
N SER A 81 5.85 11.33 -13.31
CA SER A 81 7.06 11.89 -12.70
C SER A 81 7.98 10.77 -12.17
N PRO A 82 9.31 11.02 -12.09
CA PRO A 82 10.22 10.11 -11.39
C PRO A 82 9.76 9.86 -9.96
N ARG A 83 9.79 8.61 -9.52
CA ARG A 83 9.43 8.22 -8.15
C ARG A 83 10.58 8.51 -7.20
N VAL A 84 10.24 8.77 -5.94
CA VAL A 84 11.22 8.96 -4.86
C VAL A 84 11.69 7.59 -4.36
N ASP A 85 12.99 7.43 -4.08
CA ASP A 85 13.48 6.21 -3.44
C ASP A 85 13.08 6.20 -1.96
N CYS A 86 12.10 5.37 -1.62
CA CYS A 86 11.58 5.26 -0.27
C CYS A 86 12.54 4.59 0.73
N ARG A 87 13.66 4.00 0.27
CA ARG A 87 14.69 3.39 1.14
C ARG A 87 15.66 4.42 1.69
N THR A 88 16.03 5.40 0.88
CA THR A 88 17.04 6.42 1.20
C THR A 88 16.41 7.74 1.61
N GLY A 89 15.13 7.98 1.29
CA GLY A 89 14.47 9.24 1.64
C GLY A 89 14.97 10.45 0.84
N GLU A 90 15.81 10.19 -0.16
CA GLU A 90 16.33 11.20 -1.07
C GLU A 90 15.43 11.21 -2.31
N THR A 91 14.84 12.37 -2.59
CA THR A 91 14.31 12.66 -3.92
C THR A 91 15.43 12.48 -4.94
N PRO A 92 15.21 11.86 -6.12
CA PRO A 92 16.17 11.92 -7.21
C PRO A 92 16.44 13.39 -7.47
N ASN A 93 17.67 13.80 -7.21
CA ASN A 93 18.14 15.17 -7.37
C ASN A 93 17.74 15.68 -8.78
N MET A 94 16.71 16.54 -8.84
CA MET A 94 16.34 17.26 -10.06
C MET A 94 17.16 18.55 -10.14
N ASP A 95 18.48 18.40 -10.09
CA ASP A 95 19.43 19.41 -10.55
C ASP A 95 20.58 18.70 -11.28
N PHE A 96 20.80 19.12 -12.53
CA PHE A 96 21.73 18.61 -13.57
C PHE A 96 21.26 17.32 -14.27
N ILE A 97 20.81 17.32 -15.54
CA ILE A 97 21.44 17.92 -16.72
C ILE A 97 20.36 18.39 -17.72
N GLY A 98 20.28 19.71 -17.89
CA GLY A 98 19.79 20.33 -19.13
C GLY A 98 20.90 20.33 -20.19
N LYS A 99 21.26 19.15 -20.74
CA LYS A 99 22.12 19.03 -21.92
C LYS A 99 22.06 17.62 -22.50
N LEU A 100 21.36 17.51 -23.64
CA LEU A 100 21.74 16.58 -24.69
C LEU A 100 23.23 16.79 -25.00
N THR A 101 24.03 15.73 -24.91
CA THR A 101 25.10 15.51 -25.90
C THR A 101 24.47 15.18 -27.24
#